data_AF-A0A3P7TCZ5-F1
#
_entry.id   AF-A0A3P7TCZ5-F1
#
_cell.length_a   1.000
_cell.length_b   1.000
_cell.length_c   1.000
_cell.angle_alpha   90.00
_cell.angle_beta   90.00
_cell.angle_gamma   90.00
#
_symmetry.space_group_name_H-M   'P 1'
#
loop_
_entity.id
_entity.type
_entity.pdbx_description
1 polymer ?
#
loop_
_entity_poly.entity_id
_entity_poly.type
_entity_poly.pdbx_seq_one_letter_code
_entity_poly.pdbx_strand_id
1 'polypeptide(L)'
;MIAEHSKQGHADDSFIKLFRYYSISDFDPCAEEPCKNGATCTAKVENGKAKYECYCAPGFGGPQCDQRPCDVNPCLHNGTCRTTAGFSSYFCDCKNGYGGRNCDIVIGSAPPPERYGSNVLLVSSGKEEWIQQMKERLGAGGGAKKTTTTPAPVADAPYKSPHEKKLEREEREKQETERRDKEKIELEEKQKQEELRIEQERLETEKRLSEKPPQKFAILPNFLISLSLTLAIHLI
;
A
#
# COMPACT_ATOMS: atom_id res chain seq x y z
N MET A 1 5.88 -58.16 13.11
CA MET A 1 6.11 -56.91 13.85
C MET A 1 7.38 -56.31 13.24
N ILE A 2 7.31 -55.55 12.13
CA ILE A 2 6.94 -54.11 12.04
C ILE A 2 7.70 -53.31 13.12
N ALA A 3 8.57 -52.33 12.86
CA ALA A 3 9.00 -51.65 11.64
C ALA A 3 10.35 -50.94 11.90
N GLU A 4 11.12 -50.74 10.82
CA GLU A 4 12.07 -49.63 10.71
C GLU A 4 11.31 -48.31 10.54
N HIS A 5 11.79 -47.22 11.16
CA HIS A 5 11.70 -45.88 10.57
C HIS A 5 12.79 -44.97 11.15
N SER A 6 13.71 -44.58 10.27
CA SER A 6 14.56 -43.39 10.33
C SER A 6 13.78 -42.14 10.77
N LYS A 7 14.38 -41.29 11.62
CA LYS A 7 14.38 -39.83 11.43
C LYS A 7 15.69 -39.21 11.93
N GLN A 8 16.46 -38.71 10.96
CA GLN A 8 17.54 -37.74 11.14
C GLN A 8 17.11 -36.53 11.99
N GLY A 9 18.12 -35.95 12.66
CA GLY A 9 18.05 -34.88 13.65
C GLY A 9 17.05 -33.77 13.34
N HIS A 10 16.12 -33.59 14.28
CA HIS A 10 15.49 -32.30 14.53
C HIS A 10 16.58 -31.23 14.68
N ALA A 11 16.51 -30.19 13.87
CA ALA A 11 17.05 -28.90 14.26
C ALA A 11 16.41 -28.57 15.62
N ASP A 12 17.25 -28.50 16.64
CA ASP A 12 16.90 -28.09 17.98
C ASP A 12 16.04 -26.81 17.91
N ASP A 13 14.82 -26.92 18.41
CA ASP A 13 13.82 -25.83 18.52
C ASP A 13 14.31 -24.71 19.47
N SER A 14 15.42 -24.91 20.17
CA SER A 14 16.07 -23.92 21.04
C SER A 14 16.88 -22.89 20.23
N PHE A 15 17.48 -23.25 19.09
CA PHE A 15 18.22 -22.32 18.23
C PHE A 15 17.30 -21.42 17.40
N ILE A 16 16.20 -21.95 16.86
CA ILE A 16 15.17 -21.11 16.20
C ILE A 16 14.43 -20.26 17.23
N LYS A 17 14.27 -20.74 18.47
CA LYS A 17 13.84 -19.89 19.59
C LYS A 17 14.87 -18.82 19.89
N LEU A 18 16.18 -19.06 19.94
CA LEU A 18 17.17 -18.00 20.20
C LEU A 18 17.17 -16.87 19.15
N PHE A 19 16.96 -17.18 17.87
CA PHE A 19 16.83 -16.15 16.83
C PHE A 19 15.47 -15.43 16.82
N ARG A 20 14.42 -16.04 17.40
CA ARG A 20 13.11 -15.40 17.63
C ARG A 20 12.94 -14.79 19.03
N TYR A 21 13.86 -15.04 19.95
CA TYR A 21 13.77 -14.68 21.37
C TYR A 21 14.48 -13.37 21.72
N TYR A 22 15.18 -12.72 20.78
CA TYR A 22 15.26 -11.25 20.84
C TYR A 22 13.91 -10.68 20.36
N SER A 23 12.88 -10.97 21.15
CA SER A 23 11.60 -10.30 21.07
C SER A 23 11.87 -8.84 21.38
N ILE A 24 11.72 -7.98 20.38
CA ILE A 24 11.81 -6.52 20.49
C ILE A 24 10.73 -5.95 21.44
N SER A 25 9.93 -6.80 22.10
CA SER A 25 8.95 -6.42 23.12
C SER A 25 9.54 -5.92 24.43
N ASP A 26 10.80 -6.28 24.75
CA ASP A 26 11.37 -5.95 26.07
C ASP A 26 12.06 -4.58 26.10
N PHE A 27 12.16 -3.92 24.95
CA PHE A 27 12.67 -2.55 24.83
C PHE A 27 11.56 -1.66 24.29
N ASP A 28 10.87 -0.94 25.19
CA ASP A 28 9.97 0.13 24.79
C ASP A 28 10.77 1.42 24.55
N PRO A 29 10.97 1.84 23.28
CA PRO A 29 11.70 3.06 22.97
C PRO A 29 10.96 4.33 23.40
N CYS A 30 9.70 4.23 23.84
CA CYS A 30 8.92 5.35 24.38
C CYS A 30 9.03 5.50 25.91
N ALA A 31 9.65 4.56 26.63
CA ALA A 31 9.72 4.56 28.10
C ALA A 31 10.40 5.81 28.69
N GLU A 32 11.38 6.37 27.97
CA GLU A 32 12.14 7.56 28.39
C GLU A 32 11.51 8.88 27.89
N GLU A 33 10.27 8.85 27.39
CA GLU A 33 9.55 10.00 26.84
C GLU A 33 10.41 10.84 25.87
N PRO A 34 10.90 10.24 24.76
CA PRO A 34 11.77 10.93 23.83
C PRO A 34 11.07 12.09 23.11
N CYS A 35 9.75 12.02 22.95
CA CYS A 35 8.93 13.05 22.32
C CYS A 35 8.65 14.21 23.29
N LYS A 36 8.88 15.45 22.85
CA LYS A 36 8.75 16.66 23.67
C LYS A 36 7.48 17.45 23.32
N ASN A 37 7.19 18.47 24.12
CA ASN A 37 6.13 19.46 23.88
C ASN A 37 4.71 18.87 23.70
N GLY A 38 4.37 17.84 24.47
CA GLY A 38 3.04 17.22 24.43
C GLY A 38 2.80 16.35 23.19
N ALA A 39 3.87 15.90 22.52
CA ALA A 39 3.80 14.96 21.43
C ALA A 39 3.50 13.53 21.90
N THR A 40 2.82 12.76 21.06
CA THR A 40 2.50 11.34 21.34
C THR A 40 3.60 10.43 20.82
N CYS A 41 4.17 9.58 21.67
CA CYS A 41 5.16 8.57 21.28
C CYS A 41 4.49 7.25 20.87
N THR A 42 5.00 6.62 19.81
CA THR A 42 4.60 5.26 19.42
C THR A 42 5.82 4.40 19.13
N ALA A 43 5.84 3.19 19.70
CA ALA A 43 6.87 2.20 19.41
C ALA A 43 6.61 1.55 18.04
N LYS A 44 7.66 1.43 17.23
CA LYS A 44 7.64 0.80 15.91
C LYS A 44 8.83 -0.14 15.76
N VAL A 45 8.66 -1.18 14.95
CA VAL A 45 9.75 -2.10 14.62
C VAL A 45 10.16 -1.88 13.17
N GLU A 46 11.42 -1.54 12.95
CA GLU A 46 11.98 -1.34 11.62
C GLU A 46 13.29 -2.11 11.50
N ASN A 47 13.42 -2.96 10.47
CA ASN A 47 14.59 -3.81 10.24
C ASN A 47 15.01 -4.66 11.46
N GLY A 48 14.03 -5.18 12.20
CA GLY A 48 14.29 -5.96 13.41
C GLY A 48 14.90 -5.15 14.55
N LYS A 49 14.68 -3.82 14.61
CA LYS A 49 15.04 -2.96 15.74
C LYS A 49 13.83 -2.19 16.24
N ALA A 50 13.69 -2.05 17.56
CA ALA A 50 12.74 -1.11 18.15
C ALA A 50 13.18 0.32 17.86
N LYS A 51 12.24 1.13 17.40
CA LYS A 51 12.37 2.57 17.19
C LYS A 51 11.13 3.26 17.74
N TYR A 52 11.24 4.54 18.05
CA TYR A 52 10.09 5.37 18.37
C TYR A 52 9.76 6.28 17.19
N GLU A 53 8.48 6.64 17.08
CA GLU A 53 8.00 7.71 16.21
C GLU A 53 7.15 8.68 17.03
N CYS A 54 7.47 9.98 16.90
CA CYS A 54 6.77 11.05 17.60
C CYS A 54 5.73 11.72 16.70
N TYR A 55 4.50 11.83 17.20
CA TYR A 55 3.44 12.63 16.59
C TYR A 55 3.37 13.99 17.28
N CYS A 56 3.90 15.01 16.60
CA CYS A 56 4.07 16.34 17.18
C CYS A 56 2.74 17.08 17.38
N ALA A 57 2.64 17.81 18.48
CA ALA A 57 1.58 18.78 18.69
C ALA A 57 1.67 19.92 17.66
N PRO A 58 0.55 20.62 17.35
CA PRO A 58 0.56 21.74 16.43
C PRO A 58 1.63 22.78 16.79
N GLY A 59 2.51 23.08 15.84
CA GLY A 59 3.57 24.08 16.00
C GLY A 59 4.92 23.57 16.46
N PHE A 60 5.05 22.25 16.56
CA PHE A 60 6.33 21.59 16.78
C PHE A 60 6.63 20.61 15.64
N GLY A 61 7.91 20.38 15.39
CA GLY A 61 8.43 19.46 14.39
C GLY A 61 9.79 18.90 14.81
N GLY A 62 10.41 18.16 13.90
CA GLY A 62 11.65 17.44 14.16
C GLY A 62 11.42 16.04 14.77
N PRO A 63 12.47 15.21 14.85
CA PRO A 63 12.36 13.81 15.29
C PRO A 63 11.81 13.63 16.71
N GLN A 64 12.07 14.61 17.59
CA GLN A 64 11.62 14.63 18.99
C GLN A 64 10.54 15.68 19.26
N CYS A 65 10.01 16.34 18.23
CA CYS A 65 9.02 17.42 18.36
C CYS A 65 9.50 18.59 19.25
N ASP A 66 10.80 18.87 19.22
CA ASP A 66 11.48 19.91 19.99
C ASP A 66 11.73 21.19 19.18
N GLN A 67 11.45 21.17 17.87
CA GLN A 67 11.75 22.28 16.97
C GLN A 67 10.49 23.08 16.63
N ARG A 68 10.56 24.40 16.74
CA ARG A 68 9.53 25.30 16.19
C ARG A 68 9.86 25.71 14.76
N PRO A 69 8.88 26.17 13.97
CA PRO A 69 9.05 26.45 12.55
C PRO A 69 10.15 27.45 12.15
N CYS A 70 10.62 28.30 13.06
CA CYS A 70 11.69 29.27 12.81
C CYS A 70 12.93 29.06 13.69
N ASP A 71 13.01 27.99 14.49
CA ASP A 71 14.21 27.71 15.29
C ASP A 71 15.42 27.40 14.38
N VAL A 72 15.16 26.72 13.26
CA VAL A 72 16.08 26.64 12.12
C VAL A 72 15.46 27.46 11.00
N ASN A 73 16.11 28.55 10.58
CA ASN A 73 15.56 29.44 9.55
C ASN A 73 15.39 28.67 8.23
N PRO A 74 14.14 28.39 7.79
CA PRO A 74 13.88 27.66 6.55
C PRO A 74 13.94 28.56 5.31
N CYS A 75 14.04 29.88 5.50
CA CYS A 75 14.02 30.87 4.45
C CYS A 75 15.40 30.98 3.80
N LEU A 76 15.46 30.78 2.49
CA LEU A 76 16.67 30.91 1.68
C LEU A 76 16.94 32.37 1.29
N HIS A 77 18.11 32.62 0.72
CA HIS A 77 18.54 33.92 0.21
C HIS A 77 18.41 35.08 1.22
N ASN A 78 18.74 34.79 2.48
CA ASN A 78 18.60 35.70 3.63
C ASN A 78 17.16 36.22 3.82
N GLY A 79 16.15 35.41 3.53
CA GLY A 79 14.78 35.67 3.96
C GLY A 79 14.65 35.64 5.48
N THR A 80 13.71 36.44 6.02
CA THR A 80 13.43 36.46 7.46
C THR A 80 12.28 35.52 7.78
N CYS A 81 12.50 34.54 8.65
CA CYS A 81 11.43 33.65 9.11
C CYS A 81 10.53 34.34 10.12
N ARG A 82 9.22 34.21 9.94
CA ARG A 82 8.23 34.59 10.92
C ARG A 82 7.28 33.44 11.17
N THR A 83 7.03 33.16 12.44
CA THR A 83 6.04 32.16 12.84
C THR A 83 4.64 32.77 12.80
N THR A 84 3.64 31.98 12.42
CA THR A 84 2.23 32.39 12.46
C THR A 84 1.69 32.39 13.89
N ALA A 85 0.56 33.06 14.09
CA ALA A 85 -0.13 33.05 15.38
C ALA A 85 -0.47 31.60 15.79
N GLY A 86 -0.02 31.20 16.98
CA GLY A 86 -0.16 29.82 17.49
C GLY A 86 0.98 28.87 17.14
N PHE A 87 2.11 29.37 16.61
CA PHE A 87 3.33 28.62 16.30
C PHE A 87 3.19 27.44 15.33
N SER A 88 2.00 27.22 14.76
CA SER A 88 1.65 26.04 13.94
C SER A 88 2.29 26.03 12.55
N SER A 89 2.69 27.18 12.05
CA SER A 89 3.30 27.34 10.73
C SER A 89 4.25 28.53 10.68
N TYR A 90 4.94 28.70 9.56
CA TYR A 90 5.82 29.83 9.30
C TYR A 90 5.53 30.44 7.93
N PHE A 91 5.99 31.67 7.76
CA PHE A 91 6.13 32.32 6.46
C PHE A 91 7.49 33.03 6.40
N CYS A 92 7.98 33.25 5.19
CA CYS A 92 9.24 33.91 4.94
C CYS A 92 9.01 35.30 4.36
N ASP A 93 9.59 36.33 4.98
CA ASP A 93 9.74 37.64 4.35
C ASP A 93 10.93 37.57 3.38
N CYS A 94 10.62 37.39 2.10
CA CYS A 94 11.65 37.29 1.05
C CYS A 94 12.22 38.66 0.68
N LYS A 95 13.53 38.68 0.38
CA LYS A 95 14.19 39.86 -0.19
C LYS A 95 13.76 40.07 -1.65
N ASN A 96 13.92 41.30 -2.14
CA ASN A 96 13.61 41.66 -3.52
C ASN A 96 14.27 40.71 -4.53
N GLY A 97 13.48 40.24 -5.50
CA GLY A 97 13.93 39.28 -6.50
C GLY A 97 13.81 37.82 -6.09
N TYR A 98 13.24 37.51 -4.91
CA TYR A 98 12.98 36.15 -4.45
C TYR A 98 11.53 35.96 -3.97
N GLY A 99 11.00 34.75 -4.09
CA GLY A 99 9.63 34.37 -3.72
C GLY A 99 9.48 32.88 -3.49
N GLY A 100 8.24 32.42 -3.31
CA GLY A 100 7.95 31.05 -2.88
C GLY A 100 7.90 30.94 -1.35
N ARG A 101 7.49 29.77 -0.85
CA ARG A 101 7.30 29.54 0.60
C ARG A 101 8.60 29.72 1.38
N ASN A 102 9.72 29.36 0.77
CA ASN A 102 11.05 29.36 1.38
C ASN A 102 11.99 30.38 0.71
N CYS A 103 11.48 31.32 -0.08
CA CYS A 103 12.29 32.25 -0.89
C CYS A 103 13.24 31.55 -1.88
N ASP A 104 12.87 30.37 -2.34
CA ASP A 104 13.63 29.49 -3.25
C ASP A 104 13.44 29.85 -4.74
N ILE A 105 12.44 30.68 -5.05
CA ILE A 105 12.11 31.09 -6.42
C ILE A 105 12.73 32.45 -6.70
N VAL A 106 13.50 32.59 -7.78
CA VAL A 106 14.02 33.91 -8.24
C VAL A 106 12.95 34.61 -9.08
N ILE A 107 12.42 35.73 -8.57
CA ILE A 107 11.48 36.61 -9.26
C ILE A 107 12.27 37.52 -10.20
N GLY A 108 12.60 37.01 -11.39
CA GLY A 108 13.39 37.74 -12.40
C GLY A 108 13.97 36.84 -13.49
N SER A 109 14.17 35.55 -13.18
CA SER A 109 14.25 34.49 -14.17
C SER A 109 12.83 34.00 -14.44
N ALA A 110 12.41 33.92 -15.71
CA ALA A 110 11.16 33.26 -16.06
C ALA A 110 11.10 31.89 -15.32
N PRO A 111 10.02 31.60 -14.57
CA PRO A 111 9.94 30.35 -13.82
C PRO A 111 10.01 29.15 -14.79
N PRO A 112 10.62 28.02 -14.40
CA PRO A 112 10.49 26.78 -15.16
C PRO A 112 9.00 26.44 -15.32
N PRO A 113 8.55 25.96 -16.49
CA PRO A 113 7.14 25.80 -16.84
C PRO A 113 6.36 24.78 -15.99
N GLU A 114 6.98 24.09 -15.03
CA GLU A 114 6.40 22.92 -14.37
C GLU A 114 5.66 23.18 -13.05
N ARG A 115 5.46 24.43 -12.64
CA ARG A 115 4.65 24.74 -11.43
C ARG A 115 3.50 25.72 -11.62
N TYR A 116 3.06 25.93 -12.85
CA TYR A 116 1.78 26.58 -13.14
C TYR A 116 0.71 25.53 -13.49
N GLY A 117 0.47 24.62 -12.55
CA GLY A 117 -0.61 23.63 -12.62
C GLY A 117 -1.91 24.17 -12.02
N SER A 118 -2.52 25.13 -12.70
CA SER A 118 -3.99 25.30 -12.71
C SER A 118 -4.41 26.00 -14.01
N ASN A 119 -4.72 25.14 -14.99
CA ASN A 119 -5.36 25.39 -16.30
C ASN A 119 -4.53 26.04 -17.42
N VAL A 120 -3.81 25.20 -18.18
CA VAL A 120 -3.55 25.43 -19.61
C VAL A 120 -3.87 24.13 -20.36
N LEU A 121 -5.06 24.07 -20.96
CA LEU A 121 -5.36 23.10 -22.00
C LEU A 121 -4.78 23.61 -23.31
N LEU A 122 -3.75 22.96 -23.84
CA LEU A 122 -3.58 22.83 -25.28
C LEU A 122 -2.93 21.48 -25.58
N VAL A 123 -3.78 20.45 -25.69
CA VAL A 123 -3.46 19.29 -26.52
C VAL A 123 -3.54 19.73 -27.97
N SER A 124 -2.47 19.41 -28.66
CA SER A 124 -2.19 19.54 -30.09
C SER A 124 -3.28 19.02 -31.04
N SER A 125 -3.22 19.55 -32.26
CA SER A 125 -3.67 19.01 -33.56
C SER A 125 -5.09 19.40 -34.04
N GLY A 126 -5.12 20.11 -35.18
CA GLY A 126 -6.35 20.38 -35.94
C GLY A 126 -6.49 21.81 -36.47
N LYS A 127 -5.63 22.23 -37.42
CA LYS A 127 -6.03 23.21 -38.46
C LYS A 127 -7.19 22.53 -39.23
N GLU A 128 -8.41 23.04 -39.31
CA GLU A 128 -8.83 24.11 -40.23
C GLU A 128 -10.30 24.59 -39.97
N GLU A 129 -10.94 24.24 -38.86
CA GLU A 129 -12.39 24.50 -38.68
C GLU A 129 -12.75 25.88 -38.06
N TRP A 130 -11.76 26.65 -37.59
CA TRP A 130 -12.03 27.90 -36.86
C TRP A 130 -12.33 29.12 -37.75
N ILE A 131 -11.92 29.09 -39.03
CA ILE A 131 -12.10 30.21 -39.96
C ILE A 131 -13.56 30.30 -40.46
N GLN A 132 -14.29 29.17 -40.49
CA GLN A 132 -15.69 29.14 -40.92
C GLN A 132 -16.64 29.72 -39.84
N GLN A 133 -16.42 29.39 -38.56
CA GLN A 133 -17.25 29.87 -37.43
C GLN A 133 -17.17 31.39 -37.21
N MET A 134 -16.06 32.03 -37.58
CA MET A 134 -15.87 33.48 -37.37
C MET A 134 -16.60 34.34 -38.42
N LYS A 135 -16.95 33.79 -39.59
CA LYS A 135 -17.65 34.54 -40.65
C LYS A 135 -19.14 34.74 -40.37
N GLU A 136 -19.77 33.90 -39.57
CA GLU A 136 -21.20 34.03 -39.24
C GLU A 136 -21.47 35.00 -38.07
N ARG A 137 -20.45 35.36 -37.30
CA ARG A 137 -20.58 36.25 -36.13
C ARG A 137 -20.34 37.73 -36.42
N LEU A 138 -19.91 38.10 -37.63
CA LEU A 138 -19.64 39.50 -38.03
C LEU A 138 -20.62 40.01 -39.09
N GLY A 139 -21.89 39.60 -38.98
CA GLY A 139 -23.01 40.24 -39.66
C GLY A 139 -23.33 41.60 -39.03
N ALA A 140 -22.86 42.66 -39.69
CA ALA A 140 -23.42 44.01 -39.74
C ALA A 140 -23.87 44.70 -38.43
N GLY A 141 -23.10 45.73 -38.05
CA GLY A 141 -23.70 46.99 -37.58
C GLY A 141 -23.37 47.42 -36.15
N GLY A 142 -22.55 48.47 -36.05
CA GLY A 142 -22.81 49.56 -35.10
C GLY A 142 -22.19 49.48 -33.69
N GLY A 143 -20.99 50.04 -33.55
CA GLY A 143 -20.55 50.84 -32.40
C GLY A 143 -20.63 50.23 -30.99
N ALA A 144 -19.59 49.50 -30.58
CA ALA A 144 -19.39 49.12 -29.17
C ALA A 144 -18.39 50.06 -28.49
N LYS A 145 -18.86 50.81 -27.49
CA LYS A 145 -18.03 51.30 -26.37
C LYS A 145 -17.23 50.12 -25.83
N LYS A 146 -15.92 50.29 -25.62
CA LYS A 146 -15.08 49.34 -24.87
C LYS A 146 -15.55 49.27 -23.42
N THR A 147 -16.52 48.43 -23.14
CA THR A 147 -16.69 47.82 -21.81
C THR A 147 -15.90 46.53 -21.84
N THR A 148 -14.89 46.46 -20.98
CA THR A 148 -14.08 45.27 -20.71
C THR A 148 -14.99 44.19 -20.14
N THR A 149 -15.55 43.34 -21.00
CA THR A 149 -16.29 42.16 -20.56
C THR A 149 -15.29 41.03 -20.36
N THR A 150 -15.02 40.73 -19.09
CA THR A 150 -14.37 39.50 -18.62
C THR A 150 -15.03 38.28 -19.30
N PRO A 151 -14.27 37.27 -19.77
CA PRO A 151 -14.87 36.05 -20.28
C PRO A 151 -15.64 35.36 -19.14
N ALA A 152 -16.86 34.91 -19.44
CA ALA A 152 -17.68 34.16 -18.50
C ALA A 152 -16.92 32.90 -18.01
N PRO A 153 -16.96 32.59 -16.71
CA PRO A 153 -16.29 31.42 -16.17
C PRO A 153 -16.87 30.16 -16.82
N VAL A 154 -15.98 29.28 -17.29
CA VAL A 154 -16.31 27.88 -17.58
C VAL A 154 -17.02 27.34 -16.36
N ALA A 155 -18.16 26.67 -16.53
CA ALA A 155 -18.91 26.12 -15.39
C ALA A 155 -18.01 25.15 -14.62
N ASP A 156 -17.39 25.65 -13.54
CA ASP A 156 -16.70 24.83 -12.56
C ASP A 156 -17.69 23.76 -12.08
N ALA A 157 -17.21 22.53 -11.88
CA ALA A 157 -18.03 21.47 -11.31
C ALA A 157 -18.77 22.02 -10.07
N PRO A 158 -20.07 21.70 -9.89
CA PRO A 158 -20.86 22.28 -8.81
C PRO A 158 -20.10 22.18 -7.49
N TYR A 159 -19.96 23.30 -6.79
CA TYR A 159 -19.33 23.32 -5.48
C TYR A 159 -20.11 22.39 -4.54
N LYS A 160 -19.60 21.18 -4.32
CA LYS A 160 -20.17 20.22 -3.37
C LYS A 160 -19.88 20.70 -1.96
N SER A 161 -20.94 20.87 -1.18
CA SER A 161 -20.85 21.22 0.23
C SER A 161 -20.04 20.17 1.00
N PRO A 162 -19.45 20.54 2.17
CA PRO A 162 -18.76 19.57 3.02
C PRO A 162 -19.62 18.36 3.42
N HIS A 163 -20.95 18.54 3.54
CA HIS A 163 -21.89 17.47 3.86
C HIS A 163 -22.06 16.48 2.69
N GLU A 164 -22.22 16.97 1.46
CA GLU A 164 -22.31 16.12 0.27
C GLU A 164 -21.03 15.32 0.05
N LYS A 165 -19.86 15.93 0.28
CA LYS A 165 -18.58 15.21 0.22
C LYS A 165 -18.46 14.10 1.27
N LYS A 166 -19.10 14.28 2.43
CA LYS A 166 -19.13 13.28 3.50
C LYS A 166 -20.03 12.10 3.11
N LEU A 167 -21.24 12.37 2.62
CA LEU A 167 -22.15 11.35 2.10
C LEU A 167 -21.53 10.53 0.97
N GLU A 168 -20.86 11.18 0.02
CA GLU A 168 -20.17 10.49 -1.06
C GLU A 168 -19.00 9.62 -0.57
N ARG A 169 -18.33 10.01 0.52
CA ARG A 169 -17.29 9.19 1.14
C ARG A 169 -17.90 7.96 1.82
N GLU A 170 -18.95 8.16 2.61
CA GLU A 170 -19.66 7.09 3.31
C GLU A 170 -20.27 6.07 2.32
N GLU A 171 -20.82 6.55 1.19
CA GLU A 171 -21.36 5.68 0.15
C GLU A 171 -20.25 4.87 -0.56
N ARG A 172 -19.10 5.49 -0.87
CA ARG A 172 -17.95 4.75 -1.42
C ARG A 172 -17.42 3.70 -0.45
N GLU A 173 -17.30 4.03 0.84
CA GLU A 173 -16.87 3.10 1.88
C GLU A 173 -17.84 1.93 2.05
N LYS A 174 -19.15 2.20 1.94
CA LYS A 174 -20.19 1.17 1.96
C LYS A 174 -20.08 0.24 0.76
N GLN A 175 -19.96 0.78 -0.45
CA GLN A 175 -19.80 -0.01 -1.68
C GLN A 175 -18.52 -0.86 -1.66
N GLU A 176 -17.42 -0.32 -1.15
CA GLU A 176 -16.16 -1.06 -1.02
C GLU A 176 -16.27 -2.20 0.01
N THR A 177 -17.01 -1.98 1.09
CA THR A 177 -17.26 -3.02 2.10
C THR A 177 -18.16 -4.13 1.55
N GLU A 178 -19.27 -3.77 0.89
CA GLU A 178 -20.15 -4.74 0.23
C GLU A 178 -19.39 -5.57 -0.83
N ARG A 179 -18.47 -4.94 -1.58
CA ARG A 179 -17.61 -5.66 -2.54
C ARG A 179 -16.70 -6.66 -1.83
N ARG A 180 -16.01 -6.25 -0.76
CA ARG A 180 -15.11 -7.13 0.01
C ARG A 180 -15.87 -8.30 0.66
N ASP A 181 -17.06 -8.05 1.19
CA ASP A 181 -17.89 -9.08 1.80
C ASP A 181 -18.37 -10.10 0.75
N LYS A 182 -18.75 -9.62 -0.45
CA LYS A 182 -19.12 -10.50 -1.57
C LYS A 182 -17.95 -11.37 -2.04
N GLU A 183 -16.75 -10.79 -2.18
CA GLU A 183 -15.53 -11.53 -2.54
C GLU A 183 -15.18 -12.58 -1.48
N LYS A 184 -15.37 -12.25 -0.20
CA LYS A 184 -15.13 -13.19 0.91
C LYS A 184 -16.12 -14.36 0.88
N ILE A 185 -17.41 -14.10 0.68
CA ILE A 185 -18.43 -15.16 0.56
C ILE A 185 -18.12 -16.07 -0.64
N GLU A 186 -17.78 -15.49 -1.80
CA GLU A 186 -17.42 -16.28 -2.99
C GLU A 186 -16.16 -17.15 -2.75
N LEU A 187 -15.17 -16.62 -2.03
CA LEU A 187 -13.97 -17.39 -1.67
C LEU A 187 -14.29 -18.53 -0.70
N GLU A 188 -15.12 -18.29 0.30
CA GLU A 188 -15.57 -19.32 1.26
C GLU A 188 -16.39 -20.43 0.56
N GLU A 189 -17.23 -20.07 -0.42
CA GLU A 189 -17.96 -21.04 -1.24
C GLU A 189 -17.02 -21.89 -2.10
N LYS A 190 -16.02 -21.27 -2.73
CA LYS A 190 -14.99 -21.99 -3.50
C LYS A 190 -14.18 -22.93 -2.61
N GLN A 191 -13.80 -22.50 -1.41
CA GLN A 191 -13.10 -23.35 -0.45
C GLN A 191 -13.94 -24.56 -0.04
N LYS A 192 -15.23 -24.37 0.26
CA LYS A 192 -16.14 -25.48 0.58
C LYS A 192 -16.32 -26.45 -0.58
N GLN A 193 -16.42 -25.95 -1.82
CA GLN A 193 -16.50 -26.80 -3.01
C GLN A 193 -15.22 -27.63 -3.21
N GLU A 194 -14.06 -27.01 -2.98
CA GLU A 194 -12.77 -27.69 -3.09
C GLU A 194 -12.59 -28.75 -1.99
N GLU A 195 -12.98 -28.44 -0.74
CA GLU A 195 -13.00 -29.42 0.35
C GLU A 195 -13.91 -30.61 0.01
N LEU A 196 -15.09 -30.35 -0.55
CA LEU A 196 -16.01 -31.42 -0.99
C LEU A 196 -15.42 -32.25 -2.13
N ARG A 197 -14.69 -31.63 -3.06
CA ARG A 197 -14.00 -32.32 -4.16
C ARG A 197 -12.93 -33.27 -3.61
N ILE A 198 -12.10 -32.79 -2.68
CA ILE A 198 -11.04 -33.59 -2.04
C ILE A 198 -11.65 -34.77 -1.26
N GLU A 199 -12.75 -34.54 -0.55
CA GLU A 199 -13.49 -35.57 0.18
C GLU A 199 -14.01 -36.67 -0.76
N GLN A 200 -14.61 -36.29 -1.88
CA GLN A 200 -15.09 -37.23 -2.90
C GLN A 200 -13.97 -38.09 -3.47
N GLU A 201 -12.83 -37.48 -3.81
CA GLU A 201 -11.66 -38.20 -4.32
C GLU A 201 -11.11 -39.21 -3.30
N ARG A 202 -11.13 -38.86 -2.00
CA ARG A 202 -10.73 -39.79 -0.94
C ARG A 202 -11.67 -40.99 -0.88
N LEU A 203 -12.98 -40.76 -0.87
CA LEU A 203 -13.98 -41.82 -0.84
C LEU A 203 -13.91 -42.74 -2.07
N GLU A 204 -13.67 -42.17 -3.25
CA GLU A 204 -13.43 -42.95 -4.47
C GLU A 204 -12.17 -43.81 -4.37
N THR A 205 -11.10 -43.26 -3.82
CA THR A 205 -9.84 -44.00 -3.60
C THR A 205 -10.03 -45.15 -2.60
N GLU A 206 -10.78 -44.92 -1.51
CA GLU A 206 -11.14 -45.94 -0.53
C GLU A 206 -11.98 -47.06 -1.16
N LYS A 207 -12.97 -46.73 -2.00
CA LYS A 207 -13.74 -47.71 -2.76
C LYS A 207 -12.87 -48.54 -3.71
N ARG A 208 -11.93 -47.91 -4.43
CA ARG A 208 -10.98 -48.64 -5.29
C ARG A 208 -10.07 -49.59 -4.50
N LEU A 209 -9.71 -49.23 -3.27
CA LEU A 209 -8.92 -50.10 -2.38
C LEU A 209 -9.75 -51.29 -1.88
N SER A 210 -11.04 -51.10 -1.58
CA SER A 210 -11.92 -52.18 -1.12
C SER A 210 -12.37 -53.14 -2.25
N GLU A 211 -12.47 -52.64 -3.49
CA GLU A 211 -12.81 -53.44 -4.67
C GLU A 211 -11.60 -54.17 -5.28
N LYS A 212 -10.38 -53.93 -4.78
CA LYS A 212 -9.19 -54.60 -5.29
C LYS A 212 -9.30 -56.11 -4.97
N PRO A 213 -9.38 -56.99 -5.99
CA PRO A 213 -9.48 -58.42 -5.73
C PRO A 213 -8.24 -58.89 -4.96
N PRO A 214 -8.36 -59.91 -4.09
CA PRO A 214 -7.21 -60.44 -3.37
C PRO A 214 -6.13 -60.75 -4.40
N GLN A 215 -4.97 -60.09 -4.26
CA GLN A 215 -3.81 -60.41 -5.08
C GLN A 215 -3.52 -61.88 -4.84
N LYS A 216 -3.89 -62.73 -5.81
CA LYS A 216 -3.38 -64.09 -5.86
C LYS A 216 -1.89 -63.93 -6.09
N PHE A 217 -1.11 -63.93 -5.01
CA PHE A 217 0.32 -64.17 -5.08
C PHE A 217 0.46 -65.54 -5.74
N ALA A 218 0.69 -65.55 -7.05
CA ALA A 218 1.15 -66.72 -7.75
C ALA A 218 2.52 -67.02 -7.17
N ILE A 219 2.58 -67.98 -6.24
CA ILE A 219 3.84 -68.58 -5.82
C ILE A 219 4.42 -69.19 -7.08
N LEU A 220 5.38 -68.49 -7.69
CA LEU A 220 6.13 -68.99 -8.82
C LEU A 220 6.71 -70.36 -8.41
N PRO A 221 6.46 -71.44 -9.17
CA PRO A 221 6.89 -72.79 -8.80
C PRO A 221 8.42 -72.91 -8.60
N ASN A 222 9.19 -71.93 -9.07
CA ASN A 222 10.63 -71.83 -8.88
C ASN A 222 11.08 -71.68 -7.40
N PHE A 223 10.23 -71.16 -6.50
CA PHE A 223 10.61 -71.06 -5.08
C PHE A 223 10.58 -72.42 -4.35
N LEU A 224 9.65 -73.32 -4.72
CA LEU A 224 9.56 -74.66 -4.12
C LEU A 224 10.67 -75.60 -4.61
N ILE A 225 11.20 -75.38 -5.81
CA ILE A 225 12.32 -76.15 -6.36
C ILE A 225 13.65 -75.78 -5.65
N SER A 226 13.81 -74.53 -5.19
CA SER A 226 15.03 -74.13 -4.45
C SER A 226 15.07 -74.70 -3.03
N LEU A 227 13.90 -74.87 -2.39
CA LEU A 227 13.80 -75.42 -1.03
C LEU A 227 14.04 -76.94 -1.02
N SER A 228 13.65 -77.65 -2.08
CA SER A 228 13.89 -79.09 -2.21
C SER A 228 15.35 -79.41 -2.55
N LEU A 229 16.03 -78.61 -3.37
CA LEU A 229 17.47 -78.78 -3.62
C LEU A 229 18.33 -78.46 -2.39
N THR A 230 17.96 -77.47 -1.59
CA THR A 230 18.73 -77.11 -0.37
C THR A 230 18.58 -78.15 0.74
N LEU A 231 17.41 -78.78 0.91
CA LEU A 231 17.20 -79.91 1.82
C LEU A 231 17.92 -81.20 1.39
N ALA A 232 18.09 -81.42 0.08
CA ALA A 232 18.81 -82.59 -0.43
C ALA A 232 20.35 -82.51 -0.22
N ILE A 233 20.92 -81.30 -0.17
CA ILE A 233 22.37 -81.10 0.03
C ILE A 233 22.78 -81.27 1.51
N HIS A 234 21.84 -81.26 2.45
CA HIS A 234 22.12 -81.48 3.89
C HIS A 234 21.89 -82.93 4.36
N LEU A 235 21.57 -83.87 3.45
CA LEU A 235 21.28 -85.27 3.75
C LEU A 235 22.23 -86.27 3.03
N ILE A 236 23.36 -85.79 2.50
CA ILE A 236 24.48 -86.61 1.98
C ILE A 236 25.73 -86.23 2.76
#